data_AF-A0A954INZ5-F1
#
_entry.id   AF-A0A954INZ5-F1
#
_cell.length_a   1.000
_cell.length_b   1.000
_cell.length_c   1.000
_cell.angle_alpha   90.00
_cell.angle_beta   90.00
_cell.angle_gamma   90.00
#
_symmetry.space_group_name_H-M   'P 1'
#
loop_
_entity.id
_entity.type
_entity.pdbx_description
1 polymer ?
#
loop_
_entity_poly.entity_id
_entity_poly.type
_entity_poly.pdbx_seq_one_letter_code
_entity_poly.pdbx_strand_id
1 'polypeptide(L)'
;LNRELRVTGVMLCLYESGTRLAADVTEDLKMFLQASDADTPWAAARVFRSKVRRNIKLAEAPSFGQSIFDYAPTCPGAQDYEALATEVIAMESAATGQATSAADPSRAAA
;
A
#
# COMPACT_ATOMS: atom_id res chain seq x y z
N LEU A 1 5.08 23.44 -4.58
CA LEU A 1 4.55 22.30 -3.78
C LEU A 1 3.59 21.51 -4.66
N ASN A 2 3.67 20.17 -4.69
CA ASN A 2 2.94 19.31 -5.63
C ASN A 2 1.47 19.15 -5.21
N ARG A 3 0.54 19.86 -5.89
CA ARG A 3 -0.91 19.83 -5.60
C ARG A 3 -1.61 18.56 -6.05
N GLU A 4 -0.98 17.78 -6.92
CA GLU A 4 -1.52 16.53 -7.45
C GLU A 4 -1.16 15.32 -6.58
N LEU A 5 -0.30 15.51 -5.56
CA LEU A 5 0.06 14.44 -4.64
C LEU A 5 -1.19 13.92 -3.90
N ARG A 6 -1.38 12.61 -3.97
CA ARG A 6 -2.42 11.87 -3.25
C ARG A 6 -1.79 10.69 -2.53
N VAL A 7 -2.44 10.24 -1.47
CA VAL A 7 -2.05 9.04 -0.74
C VAL A 7 -2.84 7.85 -1.31
N THR A 8 -2.14 6.88 -1.89
CA THR A 8 -2.75 5.66 -2.44
C THR A 8 -3.38 4.81 -1.32
N GLY A 9 -2.67 4.65 -0.21
CA GLY A 9 -3.16 3.85 0.91
C GLY A 9 -2.21 3.82 2.10
N VAL A 10 -2.66 3.17 3.17
CA VAL A 10 -1.91 2.99 4.42
C VAL A 10 -1.67 1.51 4.67
N MET A 11 -0.41 1.11 4.82
CA MET A 11 -0.03 -0.27 5.12
C MET A 11 0.22 -0.45 6.61
N LEU A 12 -0.24 -1.57 7.15
CA LEU A 12 0.08 -1.97 8.52
C LEU A 12 1.37 -2.79 8.55
N CYS A 13 2.39 -2.24 9.20
CA CYS A 13 3.70 -2.87 9.41
C CYS A 13 3.82 -3.48 10.81
N LEU A 14 4.73 -4.45 10.97
CA LEU A 14 5.00 -5.13 12.24
C LEU A 14 3.71 -5.66 12.89
N TYR A 15 2.75 -6.08 12.07
CA TYR A 15 1.41 -6.46 12.53
C TYR A 15 1.46 -7.80 13.28
N GLU A 16 0.81 -7.87 14.43
CA GLU A 16 0.70 -9.08 15.23
C GLU A 16 -0.77 -9.49 15.36
N SER A 17 -1.15 -10.52 14.61
CA SER A 17 -2.51 -11.07 14.63
C SER A 17 -2.83 -11.67 15.99
N GLY A 18 -3.92 -11.22 16.61
CA GLY A 18 -4.38 -11.72 17.91
C GLY A 18 -4.20 -10.73 19.06
N THR A 19 -3.52 -9.59 18.84
CA THR A 19 -3.49 -8.52 19.83
C THR A 19 -4.71 -7.61 19.69
N ARG A 20 -5.31 -7.24 20.83
CA ARG A 20 -6.41 -6.26 20.85
C ARG A 20 -5.95 -4.91 20.30
N LEU A 21 -4.73 -4.49 20.63
CA LEU A 21 -4.14 -3.25 20.12
C LEU A 21 -4.11 -3.21 18.58
N ALA A 22 -3.70 -4.30 17.92
CA ALA A 22 -3.66 -4.34 16.47
C ALA A 22 -5.06 -4.25 15.84
N ALA A 23 -6.09 -4.77 16.51
CA ALA A 23 -7.48 -4.62 16.09
C ALA A 23 -7.98 -3.18 16.28
N ASP A 24 -7.77 -2.62 17.47
CA ASP A 24 -8.19 -1.26 17.83
C ASP A 24 -7.54 -0.22 16.89
N VAL A 25 -6.23 -0.30 16.67
CA VAL A 25 -5.51 0.60 15.74
C VAL A 25 -6.00 0.46 14.30
N THR A 26 -6.35 -0.76 13.86
CA THR A 26 -6.88 -0.97 12.50
C THR A 26 -8.24 -0.27 12.35
N GLU A 27 -9.07 -0.32 13.38
CA GLU A 27 -10.40 0.28 13.35
C GLU A 27 -10.33 1.80 13.44
N ASP A 28 -9.52 2.34 14.36
CA ASP A 28 -9.28 3.78 14.50
C ASP A 28 -8.79 4.38 13.19
N LEU A 29 -7.87 3.70 12.49
CA LEU A 29 -7.34 4.17 11.21
C LEU A 29 -8.43 4.22 10.12
N LYS A 30 -9.33 3.22 10.07
CA LYS A 30 -10.46 3.23 9.13
C LYS A 30 -11.43 4.36 9.44
N MET A 31 -11.76 4.56 10.72
CA MET A 31 -12.64 5.65 11.15
C MET A 31 -12.03 7.01 10.82
N PHE A 32 -10.73 7.20 11.07
CA PHE A 32 -10.02 8.42 10.71
C PHE A 32 -10.07 8.70 9.21
N LEU A 33 -9.79 7.71 8.36
CA LEU A 33 -9.84 7.88 6.91
C LEU A 33 -11.26 8.19 6.40
N GLN A 34 -12.29 7.63 7.02
CA GLN A 34 -13.69 7.91 6.67
C GLN A 34 -14.16 9.29 7.13
N ALA A 35 -13.64 9.77 8.27
CA ALA A 35 -14.00 11.07 8.83
C ALA A 35 -13.12 12.23 8.32
N SER A 36 -12.06 11.95 7.55
CA SER A 36 -11.15 12.95 7.03
C SER A 36 -11.82 13.86 5.98
N ASP A 37 -11.44 15.14 5.98
CA ASP A 37 -11.97 16.12 5.02
C ASP A 37 -11.60 15.77 3.58
N ALA A 38 -12.49 16.11 2.65
CA ALA A 38 -12.33 15.83 1.21
C ALA A 38 -11.11 16.54 0.58
N ASP A 39 -10.64 17.64 1.17
CA ASP A 39 -9.50 18.41 0.68
C ASP A 39 -8.14 17.85 1.16
N THR A 40 -8.14 16.80 1.99
CA THR A 40 -6.90 16.19 2.46
C THR A 40 -6.26 15.29 1.39
N PRO A 41 -4.92 15.17 1.34
CA PRO A 41 -4.25 14.28 0.39
C PRO A 41 -4.63 12.79 0.50
N TRP A 42 -5.18 12.36 1.65
CA TRP A 42 -5.59 11.00 1.94
C TRP A 42 -7.10 10.79 1.93
N ALA A 43 -7.89 11.75 1.43
CA ALA A 43 -9.34 11.63 1.34
C ALA A 43 -9.81 10.37 0.59
N ALA A 44 -9.02 9.90 -0.38
CA ALA A 44 -9.28 8.67 -1.15
C ALA A 44 -8.46 7.46 -0.68
N ALA A 45 -7.61 7.63 0.34
CA ALA A 45 -6.73 6.58 0.82
C ALA A 45 -7.51 5.49 1.53
N ARG A 46 -6.98 4.26 1.47
CA ARG A 46 -7.57 3.09 2.11
C ARG A 46 -6.50 2.35 2.88
N VAL A 47 -6.90 1.61 3.91
CA VAL A 47 -6.00 0.64 4.55
C VAL A 47 -5.85 -0.56 3.62
N PHE A 48 -4.61 -0.91 3.26
CA PHE A 48 -4.34 -2.11 2.48
C PHE A 48 -4.84 -3.35 3.23
N ARG A 49 -5.35 -4.33 2.47
CA ARG A 49 -5.75 -5.62 3.01
C ARG A 49 -4.53 -6.42 3.45
N SER A 50 -3.44 -6.31 2.69
CA SER A 50 -2.15 -6.91 2.98
C SER A 50 -1.53 -6.25 4.22
N LYS A 51 -0.99 -7.08 5.11
CA LYS A 51 -0.33 -6.64 6.35
C LYS A 51 1.05 -7.27 6.40
N VAL A 52 2.06 -6.49 6.75
CA VAL A 52 3.42 -7.01 6.93
C VAL A 52 3.58 -7.42 8.38
N ARG A 53 3.61 -8.73 8.63
CA ARG A 53 3.72 -9.26 9.98
C ARG A 53 5.13 -9.07 10.54
N ARG A 54 5.25 -9.06 11.87
CA ARG A 54 6.57 -9.09 12.51
C ARG A 54 7.28 -10.41 12.18
N ASN A 55 8.47 -10.35 11.59
CA ASN A 55 9.23 -11.53 11.17
C ASN A 55 10.73 -11.34 11.40
N ILE A 56 11.40 -12.34 11.98
CA ILE A 56 12.83 -12.28 12.33
C ILE A 56 13.71 -12.17 11.08
N LYS A 57 13.48 -13.03 10.07
CA LYS A 57 14.27 -13.02 8.83
C LYS A 57 14.13 -11.69 8.08
N LEU A 58 12.93 -11.11 8.11
CA LEU A 58 12.69 -9.78 7.54
C LEU A 58 13.48 -8.68 8.27
N ALA A 59 13.63 -8.78 9.59
CA ALA A 59 14.45 -7.85 10.37
C ALA A 59 15.97 -8.05 10.17
N GLU A 60 16.40 -9.27 9.83
CA GLU A 60 17.80 -9.62 9.61
C GLU A 60 18.30 -9.21 8.22
N ALA A 61 17.47 -9.30 7.17
CA ALA A 61 17.84 -9.06 5.78
C ALA A 61 18.63 -7.75 5.53
N PRO A 62 18.27 -6.59 6.14
CA PRO A 62 19.05 -5.35 5.97
C PRO A 62 20.50 -5.45 6.44
N SER A 63 20.78 -6.22 7.50
CA SER A 63 22.14 -6.43 8.02
C SER A 63 23.03 -7.21 7.05
N PHE A 64 22.43 -7.98 6.13
CA PHE A 64 23.13 -8.70 5.07
C PHE A 64 23.15 -7.93 3.75
N GLY A 65 22.58 -6.72 3.70
CA GLY A 65 22.52 -5.90 2.48
C GLY A 65 21.67 -6.52 1.37
N GLN A 66 20.73 -7.40 1.72
CA GLN A 66 19.89 -8.13 0.78
C GLN A 66 18.42 -7.73 0.94
N SER A 67 17.65 -7.80 -0.14
CA SER A 67 16.19 -7.71 -0.04
C SER A 67 15.64 -8.95 0.67
N ILE A 68 14.40 -8.89 1.18
CA ILE A 68 13.78 -10.07 1.79
C ILE A 68 13.57 -11.21 0.78
N PHE A 69 13.41 -10.87 -0.51
CA PHE A 69 13.26 -11.82 -1.60
C PHE A 69 14.58 -12.54 -1.90
N ASP A 70 15.72 -11.89 -1.72
CA ASP A 70 17.04 -12.52 -1.91
C ASP A 70 17.48 -13.29 -0.66
N TYR A 71 17.25 -12.72 0.52
CA TYR A 71 17.71 -13.29 1.79
C TYR A 71 16.89 -14.52 2.22
N ALA A 72 15.56 -14.43 2.16
CA ALA A 72 14.65 -15.47 2.62
C ALA A 72 13.32 -15.46 1.85
N PRO A 73 13.32 -15.85 0.56
CA PRO A 73 12.16 -15.73 -0.35
C PRO A 73 10.91 -16.47 0.12
N THR A 74 11.07 -17.54 0.89
CA THR A 74 9.95 -18.38 1.34
C THR A 74 9.46 -18.04 2.74
N CYS A 75 10.03 -17.01 3.39
CA CYS A 75 9.60 -16.63 4.73
C CYS A 75 8.26 -15.87 4.72
N PRO A 76 7.51 -15.87 5.83
CA PRO A 76 6.25 -15.13 5.91
C PRO A 76 6.36 -13.64 5.56
N GLY A 77 7.48 -13.00 5.90
CA GLY A 77 7.71 -11.59 5.56
C GLY A 77 7.85 -11.35 4.04
N ALA A 78 8.48 -12.27 3.31
CA ALA A 78 8.58 -12.19 1.85
C ALA A 78 7.20 -12.32 1.21
N GLN A 79 6.40 -13.29 1.66
CA GLN A 79 5.04 -13.52 1.20
C GLN A 79 4.12 -12.31 1.46
N ASP A 80 4.25 -11.67 2.63
CA ASP A 80 3.47 -10.47 2.95
C ASP A 80 3.80 -9.29 2.03
N TYR A 81 5.09 -9.10 1.70
CA TYR A 81 5.51 -8.07 0.74
C TYR A 81 5.09 -8.38 -0.70
N GLU A 82 5.10 -9.65 -1.11
CA GLU A 82 4.59 -10.08 -2.42
C GLU A 82 3.09 -9.81 -2.55
N ALA A 83 2.32 -10.13 -1.51
CA ALA A 83 0.88 -9.85 -1.45
C ALA A 83 0.61 -8.34 -1.53
N LEU A 84 1.36 -7.53 -0.77
CA LEU A 84 1.28 -6.07 -0.83
C LEU A 84 1.61 -5.54 -2.23
N ALA A 85 2.71 -5.99 -2.83
CA ALA A 85 3.13 -5.55 -4.16
C ALA A 85 2.03 -5.84 -5.19
N THR A 86 1.44 -7.03 -5.12
CA THR A 86 0.31 -7.43 -5.98
C THR A 86 -0.90 -6.52 -5.77
N GLU A 87 -1.24 -6.19 -4.52
CA GLU A 87 -2.35 -5.29 -4.19
C GLU A 87 -2.11 -3.87 -4.72
N VAL A 88 -0.91 -3.32 -4.55
CA VAL A 88 -0.55 -1.98 -5.05
C VAL A 88 -0.64 -1.93 -6.57
N ILE A 89 -0.08 -2.92 -7.28
CA ILE A 89 -0.14 -2.99 -8.75
C ILE A 89 -1.59 -3.04 -9.24
N ALA A 90 -2.45 -3.82 -8.57
CA ALA A 90 -3.86 -3.92 -8.91
C ALA A 90 -4.60 -2.58 -8.71
N MET A 91 -4.27 -1.84 -7.65
CA MET A 91 -4.87 -0.52 -7.38
C MET A 91 -4.43 0.53 -8.41
N GLU A 92 -3.15 0.59 -8.75
CA GLU A 92 -2.63 1.53 -9.76
C GLU A 92 -3.19 1.22 -11.16
N SER A 93 -3.35 -0.07 -11.50
CA SER A 93 -3.96 -0.49 -12.77
C SER A 93 -5.43 -0.04 -12.87
N ALA A 94 -6.18 -0.14 -11.77
CA ALA A 94 -7.56 0.34 -11.70
C ALA A 94 -7.66 1.88 -11.80
N ALA A 95 -6.69 2.61 -11.25
CA ALA A 95 -6.61 4.07 -11.38
C ALA A 95 -6.22 4.50 -12.82
N THR A 96 -5.29 3.78 -13.44
CA THR A 96 -4.80 4.08 -14.80
C THR A 96 -5.87 3.83 -15.88
N GLY A 97 -6.75 2.84 -15.68
CA GLY A 97 -7.87 2.53 -16.59
C GLY A 97 -8.90 3.66 -16.74
N GLN A 98 -8.89 4.67 -15.88
CA GLN A 98 -9.74 5.87 -16.00
C GLN A 98 -9.06 7.04 -16.71
N ALA A 99 -7.73 7.06 -16.83
CA ALA A 99 -6.99 8.15 -17.45
C ALA A 99 -6.91 8.07 -18.99
N THR A 100 -7.09 6.89 -19.58
CA THR A 100 -6.97 6.71 -21.05
C THR A 100 -8.21 7.12 -21.84
N SER A 101 -9.37 7.35 -21.20
CA SER A 101 -10.60 7.76 -21.91
C SER A 101 -10.71 9.26 -22.21
N ALA A 102 -9.73 10.07 -21.80
CA ALA A 102 -9.71 11.53 -22.02
C ALA A 102 -8.56 12.02 -22.92
N ALA A 103 -7.81 11.10 -23.56
CA ALA A 103 -6.83 11.46 -24.58
C ALA A 103 -7.55 11.74 -25.91
N ASP A 104 -7.85 13.02 -26.11
CA ASP A 104 -8.34 13.69 -27.32
C ASP A 104 -7.94 13.00 -28.66
N PRO A 105 -8.91 12.62 -29.54
CA PRO A 105 -8.61 12.07 -30.86
C PRO A 105 -8.09 13.10 -31.88
N SER A 106 -7.89 14.37 -31.52
CA SER A 106 -7.54 15.43 -32.48
C SER A 106 -6.06 15.54 -32.87
N ARG A 107 -5.15 14.73 -32.33
CA ARG A 107 -3.69 14.89 -32.56
C ARG A 107 -3.03 13.93 -33.55
N ALA A 108 -3.80 13.20 -34.35
CA ALA A 108 -3.29 12.31 -35.41
C ALA A 108 -3.21 12.96 -36.81
N ALA A 109 -3.38 14.28 -36.93
CA ALA A 109 -3.21 15.00 -38.20
C ALA A 109 -2.38 16.27 -38.00
N ALA A 110 -1.05 16.15 -38.11
CA ALA A 110 -0.12 17.20 -38.53
C ALA A 110 1.23 16.56 -38.88
#